data_AF-A0A7Z0N053-F1
#
_entry.id   AF-A0A7Z0N053-F1
#
_cell.length_a   1.000
_cell.length_b   1.000
_cell.length_c   1.000
_cell.angle_alpha   90.00
_cell.angle_beta   90.00
_cell.angle_gamma   90.00
#
_symmetry.space_group_name_H-M   'P 1'
#
loop_
_entity.id
_entity.type
_entity.pdbx_description
1 polymer ?
#
loop_
_entity_poly.entity_id
_entity_poly.type
_entity_poly.pdbx_seq_one_letter_code
_entity_poly.pdbx_strand_id
1 'polypeptide(L)'
;MSTLADRFAELLAERPEVRPVDLARACSVKPPSVSGWLSGKTNQLEATNAIRAAAFFRVHTWWLATGEGPKHLKADEKDIHQPHLDGRANGWPFTATHESYTRLSTTNKRALDRVVTGFISGAGQDT
;
A
#
# COMPACT_ATOMS: atom_id res chain seq x y z
N MET A 1 10.60 23.17 -1.84
CA MET A 1 10.57 21.89 -1.11
C MET A 1 9.41 21.95 -0.12
N SER A 2 8.49 20.98 -0.15
CA SER A 2 7.48 20.84 0.90
C SER A 2 8.10 20.11 2.10
N THR A 3 7.72 20.50 3.31
CA THR A 3 8.14 19.80 4.54
C THR A 3 7.32 18.53 4.75
N LEU A 4 7.74 17.67 5.68
CA LEU A 4 6.95 16.50 6.09
C LEU A 4 5.57 16.93 6.61
N ALA A 5 5.52 18.00 7.40
CA ALA A 5 4.28 18.54 7.94
C ALA A 5 3.34 19.04 6.83
N ASP A 6 3.87 19.74 5.82
CA ASP A 6 3.08 20.22 4.69
C ASP A 6 2.43 19.05 3.93
N ARG A 7 3.18 17.96 3.70
CA ARG A 7 2.64 16.76 3.03
C ARG A 7 1.54 16.10 3.83
N PHE A 8 1.68 15.99 5.15
CA PHE A 8 0.59 15.47 5.98
C PHE A 8 -0.61 16.41 6.04
N ALA A 9 -0.39 17.73 6.05
CA ALA A 9 -1.48 18.71 6.01
C ALA A 9 -2.27 18.59 4.70
N GLU A 10 -1.57 18.41 3.57
CA GLU A 10 -2.18 18.15 2.26
C GLU A 10 -3.03 16.86 2.28
N LEU A 11 -2.49 15.76 2.82
CA LEU A 11 -3.21 14.49 2.92
C LEU A 11 -4.46 14.56 3.82
N LEU A 12 -4.38 15.30 4.93
CA LEU A 12 -5.52 15.49 5.84
C LEU A 12 -6.58 16.44 5.26
N ALA A 13 -6.17 17.40 4.41
CA ALA A 13 -7.10 18.25 3.68
C ALA A 13 -7.88 17.48 2.62
N GLU A 14 -7.24 16.52 1.94
CA GLU A 14 -7.91 15.63 0.97
C GLU A 14 -8.82 14.60 1.63
N ARG A 15 -8.51 14.22 2.87
CA ARG A 15 -9.26 13.23 3.65
C ARG A 15 -9.70 13.80 5.00
N PRO A 16 -10.64 14.75 5.02
CA PRO A 16 -11.05 15.44 6.24
C PRO A 16 -11.73 14.52 7.27
N GLU A 17 -12.14 13.31 6.86
CA GLU A 17 -12.66 12.28 7.77
C GLU A 17 -11.57 11.63 8.63
N VAL A 18 -10.30 11.72 8.22
CA VAL A 18 -9.17 11.14 8.93
C VAL A 18 -8.77 12.04 10.10
N ARG A 19 -8.77 11.48 11.32
CA ARG A 19 -8.27 12.18 12.50
C ARG A 19 -6.85 11.73 12.84
N PRO A 20 -6.05 12.54 13.55
CA PRO A 20 -4.70 12.15 13.98
C PRO A 20 -4.63 10.84 14.77
N VAL A 21 -5.68 10.50 15.51
CA VAL A 21 -5.78 9.22 16.24
C VAL A 21 -5.92 8.01 15.32
N ASP A 22 -6.56 8.17 14.17
CA ASP A 22 -6.73 7.11 13.18
C ASP A 22 -5.39 6.84 12.48
N LEU A 23 -4.64 7.90 12.16
CA LEU A 23 -3.25 7.80 11.67
C LEU A 23 -2.32 7.14 12.69
N ALA A 24 -2.42 7.50 13.97
CA ALA A 24 -1.62 6.88 15.03
C ALA A 24 -1.86 5.37 15.11
N ARG A 25 -3.13 4.95 15.01
CA ARG A 25 -3.53 3.53 15.00
C ARG A 25 -3.01 2.81 13.76
N ALA A 26 -3.18 3.40 12.58
CA ALA A 26 -2.71 2.83 11.31
C ALA A 26 -1.20 2.62 11.29
N CYS A 27 -0.43 3.55 11.86
CA CYS A 27 1.02 3.44 11.96
C CYS A 27 1.50 2.61 13.17
N SER A 28 0.59 2.22 14.08
CA SER A 28 0.91 1.58 15.37
C SER A 28 1.90 2.39 16.21
N VAL A 29 1.69 3.72 16.26
CA VAL A 29 2.49 4.66 17.06
C VAL A 29 1.63 5.36 18.11
N LYS A 30 2.27 6.04 19.06
CA LYS A 30 1.55 6.84 20.06
C LYS A 30 1.08 8.16 19.43
N PRO A 31 -0.06 8.74 19.86
CA PRO A 31 -0.55 10.03 19.35
C PRO A 31 0.46 11.19 19.36
N PRO A 32 1.36 11.33 20.36
CA PRO A 32 2.40 12.36 20.33
C PRO A 32 3.37 12.24 19.16
N SER A 33 3.61 11.03 18.63
CA SER A 33 4.43 10.84 17.43
C SER A 33 3.81 11.53 16.23
N VAL A 34 2.51 11.31 16.01
CA VAL A 34 1.75 11.96 14.94
C VAL A 34 1.73 13.47 15.13
N SER A 35 1.50 13.95 16.35
CA SER A 35 1.56 15.39 16.65
C SER A 35 2.93 16.00 16.28
N GLY A 36 4.02 15.26 16.50
CA GLY A 36 5.37 15.66 16.08
C GLY A 36 5.52 15.79 14.55
N TRP A 37 4.89 14.90 13.79
CA TRP A 37 4.89 14.95 12.33
C TRP A 37 4.08 16.14 11.80
N LEU A 38 2.88 16.36 12.35
CA LEU A 38 1.97 17.43 11.90
C LEU A 38 2.44 18.83 12.28
N SER A 39 3.18 18.95 13.39
CA SER A 39 3.74 20.24 13.85
C SER A 39 5.07 20.61 13.19
N GLY A 40 5.68 19.70 12.42
CA GLY A 40 7.02 19.90 11.86
C GLY A 40 8.15 19.74 12.88
N LYS A 41 7.86 19.27 14.10
CA LYS A 41 8.92 18.89 15.06
C LYS A 41 9.76 17.73 14.53
N THR A 42 9.16 16.85 13.74
CA THR A 42 9.82 15.74 13.06
C THR A 42 10.03 16.09 11.59
N ASN A 43 11.29 16.14 11.16
CA ASN A 43 11.66 16.47 9.78
C ASN A 43 11.93 15.23 8.92
N GLN A 44 12.12 14.08 9.55
CA GLN A 44 12.38 12.80 8.87
C GLN A 44 11.46 11.74 9.45
N LEU A 45 10.77 11.02 8.56
CA LEU A 45 9.87 9.96 8.93
C LEU A 45 10.62 8.63 8.90
N GLU A 46 10.62 7.91 10.03
CA GLU A 46 11.13 6.53 10.11
C GLU A 46 10.51 5.66 9.01
N ALA A 47 11.32 4.78 8.40
CA ALA A 47 10.93 4.04 7.21
C ALA A 47 9.63 3.24 7.41
N THR A 48 9.51 2.55 8.53
CA THR A 48 8.30 1.78 8.90
C THR A 48 7.06 2.66 9.02
N ASN A 49 7.21 3.90 9.51
CA ASN A 49 6.10 4.84 9.63
C ASN A 49 5.72 5.43 8.27
N ALA A 50 6.70 5.70 7.40
CA ALA A 50 6.45 6.15 6.04
C ALA A 50 5.65 5.10 5.25
N ILE A 51 6.08 3.84 5.31
CA ILE A 51 5.40 2.69 4.69
C ILE A 51 3.94 2.60 5.12
N ARG A 52 3.69 2.62 6.44
CA ARG A 52 2.33 2.47 6.99
C ARG A 52 1.45 3.68 6.69
N ALA A 53 1.99 4.89 6.82
CA ALA A 53 1.25 6.11 6.53
C ALA A 53 0.90 6.21 5.04
N ALA A 54 1.85 5.90 4.15
CA ALA A 54 1.63 5.90 2.71
C ALA A 54 0.56 4.88 2.30
N ALA A 55 0.57 3.68 2.89
CA ALA A 55 -0.46 2.68 2.70
C ALA A 55 -1.85 3.17 3.14
N PHE A 56 -1.91 3.80 4.32
CA PHE A 56 -3.15 4.31 4.90
C PHE A 56 -3.78 5.42 4.04
N PHE A 57 -2.95 6.30 3.47
CA PHE A 57 -3.39 7.37 2.58
C PHE A 57 -3.45 6.98 1.09
N ARG A 58 -2.98 5.77 0.72
CA ARG A 58 -2.86 5.30 -0.67
C ARG A 58 -2.02 6.23 -1.56
N VAL A 59 -0.89 6.68 -1.02
CA VAL A 59 0.09 7.51 -1.73
C VAL A 59 1.42 6.77 -1.87
N HIS A 60 2.31 7.31 -2.68
CA HIS A 60 3.65 6.77 -2.87
C HIS A 60 4.53 7.01 -1.63
N THR A 61 5.18 5.96 -1.14
CA THR A 61 6.01 6.00 0.08
C THR A 61 7.20 6.95 -0.07
N TRP A 62 7.90 6.91 -1.21
CA TRP A 62 9.00 7.84 -1.52
C TRP A 62 8.56 9.31 -1.43
N TRP A 63 7.47 9.68 -2.10
CA TRP A 63 6.93 11.05 -2.04
C TRP A 63 6.60 11.48 -0.62
N LEU A 64 5.97 10.60 0.19
CA LEU A 64 5.67 10.95 1.58
C LEU A 64 6.94 11.17 2.41
N ALA A 65 7.96 10.33 2.21
CA ALA A 65 9.21 10.39 2.96
C ALA A 65 10.08 11.59 2.57
N THR A 66 10.28 11.82 1.26
CA THR A 66 11.27 12.78 0.74
C THR A 66 10.64 14.06 0.21
N GLY A 67 9.37 14.02 -0.20
CA GLY A 67 8.72 15.09 -0.95
C GLY A 67 9.06 15.11 -2.44
N GLU A 68 9.70 14.07 -2.94
CA GLU A 68 10.11 13.94 -4.34
C GLU A 68 9.27 12.91 -5.09
N GLY A 69 9.18 13.07 -6.42
CA GLY A 69 8.43 12.17 -7.27
C GLY A 69 6.92 12.36 -7.20
N PRO A 70 6.15 11.44 -7.82
CA PRO A 70 4.69 11.55 -7.87
C PRO A 70 4.05 11.16 -6.53
N LYS A 71 3.04 11.92 -6.13
CA LYS A 71 2.23 11.62 -4.93
C LYS A 71 1.43 10.34 -5.07
N HIS A 72 0.79 10.16 -6.21
CA HIS A 72 -0.04 9.00 -6.50
C HIS A 72 0.68 8.07 -7.48
N LEU A 73 0.53 6.77 -7.25
CA LEU A 73 0.89 5.77 -8.25
C LEU A 73 -0.03 5.90 -9.46
N LYS A 74 0.51 5.60 -10.65
CA LYS A 74 -0.34 5.37 -11.82
C LYS A 74 -1.15 4.09 -11.63
N ALA A 75 -2.24 3.93 -12.38
CA ALA A 75 -3.16 2.80 -12.23
C ALA A 75 -2.49 1.42 -12.39
N ASP A 76 -1.39 1.35 -13.15
CA ASP A 76 -0.58 0.18 -13.42
C ASP A 76 0.69 0.09 -12.56
N GLU A 77 1.01 1.13 -11.79
CA GLU A 77 2.23 1.23 -11.00
C GLU A 77 1.99 0.76 -9.56
N LYS A 78 2.90 -0.06 -9.04
CA LYS A 78 2.84 -0.57 -7.67
C LYS A 78 3.95 0.06 -6.85
N ASP A 79 3.60 0.66 -5.71
CA ASP A 79 4.61 1.06 -4.73
C ASP A 79 5.23 -0.21 -4.13
N ILE A 80 6.52 -0.39 -4.36
CA ILE A 80 7.30 -1.54 -3.87
C ILE A 80 7.28 -1.64 -2.33
N HIS A 81 6.94 -0.54 -1.65
CA HIS A 81 6.93 -0.42 -0.21
C HIS A 81 5.53 -0.51 0.40
N GLN A 82 4.46 -0.65 -0.39
CA GLN A 82 3.13 -0.81 0.19
C GLN A 82 3.04 -2.14 0.98
N PRO A 83 2.66 -2.12 2.26
CA PRO A 83 2.36 -3.32 3.00
C PRO A 83 1.13 -3.98 2.38
N HIS A 84 1.17 -5.29 2.19
CA HIS A 84 0.01 -6.04 1.72
C HIS A 84 -1.09 -6.00 2.79
N LEU A 85 -2.06 -5.10 2.64
CA LEU A 85 -3.16 -4.87 3.59
C LEU A 85 -4.06 -6.10 3.76
N ASP A 86 -3.96 -7.07 2.85
CA ASP A 86 -4.86 -8.23 2.76
C ASP A 86 -4.22 -9.51 3.32
N GLY A 87 -2.97 -9.44 3.82
CA GLY A 87 -2.19 -10.60 4.25
C GLY A 87 -1.79 -11.57 3.12
N ARG A 88 -2.16 -11.27 1.86
CA ARG A 88 -1.78 -12.04 0.68
C ARG A 88 -0.44 -11.55 0.18
N ALA A 89 0.58 -12.40 0.23
CA ALA A 89 1.90 -12.07 -0.30
C ALA A 89 1.80 -11.64 -1.78
N ASN A 90 2.41 -10.51 -2.12
CA ASN A 90 2.75 -10.10 -3.49
C ASN A 90 1.58 -10.00 -4.50
N GLY A 91 0.40 -9.56 -4.07
CA GLY A 91 -0.73 -9.39 -5.00
C GLY A 91 -1.26 -10.71 -5.57
N TRP A 92 -1.09 -11.79 -4.81
CA TRP A 92 -1.68 -13.09 -5.10
C TRP A 92 -3.22 -13.02 -5.04
N PRO A 93 -3.95 -13.24 -6.16
CA PRO A 93 -5.38 -12.95 -6.22
C PRO A 93 -6.25 -14.07 -5.63
N PHE A 94 -5.68 -15.24 -5.35
CA PHE A 94 -6.41 -16.41 -4.92
C PHE A 94 -6.50 -16.51 -3.39
N THR A 95 -7.53 -17.20 -2.91
CA THR A 95 -7.71 -17.54 -1.49
C THR A 95 -6.73 -18.61 -1.02
N ALA A 96 -6.24 -19.46 -1.94
CA ALA A 96 -5.13 -20.37 -1.68
C ALA A 96 -3.87 -19.58 -1.31
N THR A 97 -3.01 -20.09 -0.43
CA THR A 97 -1.77 -19.39 -0.08
C THR A 97 -0.70 -19.56 -1.18
N HIS A 98 0.21 -18.59 -1.29
CA HIS A 98 1.37 -18.71 -2.19
C HIS A 98 2.21 -19.95 -1.84
N GLU A 99 2.32 -20.30 -0.57
CA GLU A 99 3.04 -21.48 -0.10
C GLU A 99 2.38 -22.80 -0.57
N SER A 100 1.05 -22.89 -0.54
CA SER A 100 0.36 -24.05 -1.10
C SER A 100 0.62 -24.20 -2.60
N TYR A 101 0.67 -23.09 -3.34
CA TYR A 101 1.02 -23.10 -4.76
C TYR A 101 2.46 -23.55 -5.02
N THR A 102 3.44 -23.06 -4.25
CA THR A 102 4.85 -23.42 -4.48
C THR A 102 5.09 -24.92 -4.29
N ARG A 103 4.37 -25.56 -3.36
CA ARG A 103 4.42 -27.01 -3.08
C ARG A 103 3.79 -27.89 -4.17
N LEU A 104 3.02 -27.33 -5.12
CA LEU A 104 2.44 -28.12 -6.21
C LEU A 104 3.50 -28.64 -7.18
N SER A 105 3.25 -29.84 -7.73
CA SER A 105 4.04 -30.41 -8.82
C SER A 105 3.92 -29.57 -10.10
N THR A 106 4.91 -29.69 -11.00
CA THR A 106 4.90 -28.99 -12.30
C THR A 106 3.65 -29.33 -13.12
N THR A 107 3.19 -30.59 -13.07
CA THR A 107 1.96 -31.03 -13.74
C THR A 107 0.74 -30.31 -13.21
N ASN A 108 0.60 -30.18 -11.88
CA ASN A 108 -0.53 -29.50 -11.26
C ASN A 108 -0.51 -28.00 -11.52
N LYS A 109 0.68 -27.38 -11.52
CA LYS A 109 0.84 -25.96 -11.90
C LYS A 109 0.39 -25.71 -13.33
N ARG A 110 0.76 -26.58 -14.28
CA ARG A 110 0.30 -26.49 -15.68
C ARG A 110 -1.20 -26.72 -15.84
N ALA A 111 -1.78 -27.64 -15.06
CA ALA A 111 -3.22 -27.85 -15.08
C ALA A 111 -3.97 -26.62 -14.57
N LEU A 112 -3.50 -26.02 -13.47
CA LEU A 112 -4.07 -24.80 -12.90
C LEU A 112 -3.99 -23.64 -13.91
N ASP A 113 -2.85 -23.45 -14.56
CA ASP A 113 -2.64 -22.44 -15.61
C ASP A 113 -3.69 -22.56 -16.71
N ARG A 114 -3.91 -23.75 -17.27
CA ARG A 114 -4.94 -23.97 -18.29
C ARG A 114 -6.36 -23.62 -17.84
N VAL A 115 -6.72 -23.97 -16.60
CA VAL A 115 -8.05 -23.66 -16.05
C VAL A 115 -8.23 -22.15 -15.92
N VAL A 116 -7.23 -21.46 -15.37
CA VAL A 116 -7.26 -20.00 -15.18
C VAL A 116 -7.28 -19.29 -16.54
N THR A 117 -6.42 -19.66 -17.48
CA THR A 117 -6.39 -19.07 -18.82
C THR A 117 -7.70 -19.30 -19.57
N GLY A 118 -8.25 -20.52 -19.51
CA GLY A 118 -9.53 -20.85 -20.14
C GLY A 118 -10.68 -20.03 -19.57
N PHE A 119 -10.74 -19.90 -18.24
CA PHE A 119 -11.74 -19.09 -17.56
C PHE A 119 -11.63 -17.61 -17.95
N ILE A 120 -10.42 -17.02 -17.90
CA ILE A 120 -10.20 -15.60 -18.24
C ILE A 120 -10.58 -15.33 -19.70
N SER A 121 -10.20 -16.23 -20.61
CA SER A 121 -10.51 -16.08 -22.04
C SER A 121 -12.01 -16.16 -22.33
N GLY A 122 -12.74 -17.01 -21.58
CA GLY A 122 -14.19 -17.12 -21.68
C GLY A 122 -14.94 -15.95 -21.03
N ALA A 123 -14.51 -15.50 -19.86
CA ALA A 123 -15.16 -14.41 -19.12
C ALA A 123 -15.05 -13.05 -19.82
N GLY A 124 -14.02 -12.85 -20.67
CA GLY A 124 -13.89 -11.63 -21.48
C GLY A 124 -14.81 -11.54 -22.70
N GLN A 125 -15.66 -12.54 -22.95
CA GLN A 125 -16.59 -12.60 -24.08
C GLN A 125 -18.04 -12.26 -23.70
N ASP A 126 -18.35 -12.08 -22.39
CA ASP A 126 -19.68 -11.75 -21.88
C ASP A 126 -19.97 -10.22 -21.82
N THR A 127 -19.25 -9.43 -22.62
CA THR A 127 -19.44 -7.95 -22.71
C THR A 127 -19.71 -7.54 -24.14
#